data_AF-A0AAD7HIQ1-F1
#
_entry.id   AF-A0AAD7HIQ1-F1
#
_cell.length_a   1.000
_cell.length_b   1.000
_cell.length_c   1.000
_cell.angle_alpha   90.00
_cell.angle_beta   90.00
_cell.angle_gamma   90.00
#
_symmetry.space_group_name_H-M   'P 1'
#
loop_
_entity.id
_entity.type
_entity.pdbx_description
1 polymer ?
#
loop_
_entity_poly.entity_id
_entity_poly.type
_entity_poly.pdbx_seq_one_letter_code
_entity_poly.pdbx_strand_id
1 'polypeptide(L)'
;MSTSGQSRKRTQSARQVLSNENRADSAAKTQANKDKRQRAATKKKQRSSNDAQADALRDSTNAGTSALSAEQQIALLTARLSSAEERNQTLSDKNRKLKRLARPQTTSTDEEIVPIKKPKGKFNLQEAMGLSDNRQLFTELQAAVHSIALEAKIDFGLNWSQQDPGTVAKILRVAGERHTHLTAKRYPRNWATAAMLQRYINSVRAYRAGKANPSSGVSRRRKRVTKVGRLEAERERNYRSSRRVVVSPPAEDNNEMDVDRPLNNNQDSGPASLFADDDVPRDLSDDSEREDNELERPDEPGSVGNNSSDEGDNQLPVADD
;
A
#
# COMPACT_ATOMS: atom_id res chain seq x y z
N MET A 1 41.98 48.85 -13.61
CA MET A 1 40.78 48.63 -14.46
C MET A 1 39.85 47.71 -13.69
N SER A 2 38.65 48.18 -13.38
CA SER A 2 37.77 47.67 -12.31
C SER A 2 36.53 47.01 -12.91
N THR A 3 36.26 45.75 -12.59
CA THR A 3 35.03 45.04 -12.96
C THR A 3 34.39 44.45 -11.71
N SER A 4 33.67 45.28 -10.98
CA SER A 4 32.82 44.91 -9.84
C SER A 4 31.44 45.50 -10.07
N GLY A 5 30.40 44.65 -10.06
CA GLY A 5 29.04 45.13 -9.84
C GLY A 5 27.95 44.66 -10.79
N GLN A 6 27.71 43.35 -10.92
CA GLN A 6 26.44 42.85 -11.48
C GLN A 6 26.02 41.51 -10.84
N SER A 7 25.65 41.49 -9.56
CA SER A 7 25.17 40.24 -8.92
C SER A 7 24.18 40.42 -7.76
N ARG A 8 23.29 41.43 -7.79
CA ARG A 8 22.34 41.68 -6.67
C ARG A 8 20.88 41.98 -7.05
N LYS A 9 20.42 41.70 -8.28
CA LYS A 9 19.02 41.99 -8.69
C LYS A 9 18.13 40.75 -8.93
N ARG A 10 18.57 39.53 -8.60
CA ARG A 10 17.85 38.29 -8.98
C ARG A 10 17.02 37.60 -7.88
N THR A 11 16.99 38.12 -6.65
CA THR A 11 16.40 37.42 -5.49
C THR A 11 15.04 37.95 -5.01
N GLN A 12 14.49 39.03 -5.58
CA GLN A 12 13.19 39.56 -5.13
C GLN A 12 11.97 39.02 -5.92
N SER A 13 12.15 38.52 -7.15
CA SER A 13 11.02 37.99 -7.96
C SER A 13 10.58 36.57 -7.56
N ALA A 14 11.47 35.76 -6.97
CA ALA A 14 11.15 34.38 -6.56
C ALA A 14 10.26 34.28 -5.30
N ARG A 15 10.08 35.38 -4.54
CA ARG A 15 9.34 35.37 -3.27
C ARG A 15 7.84 35.66 -3.42
N GLN A 16 7.39 36.19 -4.55
CA GLN A 16 5.95 36.46 -4.81
C GLN A 16 5.20 35.26 -5.41
N VAL A 17 5.89 34.28 -6.01
CA VAL A 17 5.22 33.11 -6.61
C VAL A 17 4.79 32.09 -5.53
N LEU A 18 5.53 31.98 -4.43
CA LEU A 18 5.25 31.04 -3.33
C LEU A 18 4.03 31.43 -2.45
N SER A 19 3.53 32.66 -2.54
CA SER A 19 2.34 33.08 -1.78
C SER A 19 1.01 32.77 -2.49
N ASN A 20 1.02 32.49 -3.79
CA ASN A 20 -0.20 32.21 -4.56
C ASN A 20 -0.57 30.72 -4.56
N GLU A 21 0.40 29.79 -4.52
CA GLU A 21 0.13 28.35 -4.46
C GLU A 21 -0.56 27.94 -3.15
N ASN A 22 -0.21 28.57 -2.03
CA ASN A 22 -0.83 28.27 -0.73
C ASN A 22 -2.29 28.74 -0.60
N ARG A 23 -2.76 29.66 -1.46
CA ARG A 23 -4.17 30.10 -1.46
C ARG A 23 -5.09 29.10 -2.16
N ALA A 24 -4.63 28.44 -3.23
CA ALA A 24 -5.42 27.44 -3.96
C ALA A 24 -5.73 26.19 -3.11
N ASP A 25 -4.77 25.71 -2.31
CA ASP A 25 -4.96 24.54 -1.45
C ASP A 25 -5.94 24.77 -0.28
N SER A 26 -6.05 26.01 0.18
CA SER A 26 -6.99 26.38 1.26
C SER A 26 -8.45 26.44 0.77
N ALA A 27 -8.68 26.88 -0.47
CA ALA A 27 -10.00 26.90 -1.09
C ALA A 27 -10.52 25.48 -1.39
N ALA A 28 -9.67 24.58 -1.88
CA ALA A 28 -10.04 23.19 -2.17
C ALA A 28 -10.46 22.41 -0.90
N LYS A 29 -9.76 22.62 0.22
CA LYS A 29 -10.10 21.99 1.52
C LYS A 29 -11.43 22.47 2.09
N THR A 30 -11.81 23.73 1.82
CA THR A 30 -13.07 24.31 2.29
C THR A 30 -14.28 23.75 1.52
N GLN A 31 -14.13 23.51 0.22
CA GLN A 31 -15.19 22.91 -0.61
C GLN A 31 -15.44 21.43 -0.27
N ALA A 32 -14.37 20.64 -0.06
CA ALA A 32 -14.49 19.22 0.29
C ALA A 32 -15.22 18.96 1.62
N ASN A 33 -15.10 19.87 2.60
CA ASN A 33 -15.83 19.77 3.87
C ASN A 33 -17.32 20.15 3.73
N LYS A 34 -17.67 21.04 2.79
CA LYS A 34 -19.06 21.40 2.50
C LYS A 34 -19.81 20.23 1.86
N ASP A 35 -19.17 19.52 0.94
CA ASP A 35 -19.73 18.33 0.28
C ASP A 35 -19.93 17.15 1.25
N LYS A 36 -19.00 16.95 2.20
CA LYS A 36 -19.15 15.93 3.26
C LYS A 36 -20.34 16.22 4.18
N ARG A 37 -20.55 17.50 4.55
CA ARG A 37 -21.70 17.90 5.38
C ARG A 37 -23.04 17.73 4.66
N GLN A 38 -23.10 18.03 3.35
CA GLN A 38 -24.32 17.82 2.57
C GLN A 38 -24.65 16.33 2.34
N ARG A 39 -23.63 15.46 2.19
CA ARG A 39 -23.82 14.00 2.10
C ARG A 39 -24.26 13.36 3.43
N ALA A 40 -23.81 13.88 4.57
CA ALA A 40 -24.24 13.37 5.88
C ALA A 40 -25.72 13.73 6.17
N ALA A 41 -26.16 14.93 5.80
CA ALA A 41 -27.55 15.38 6.02
C ALA A 41 -28.56 14.59 5.17
N THR A 42 -28.21 14.27 3.91
CA THR A 42 -29.08 13.48 3.02
C THR A 42 -29.17 12.02 3.46
N LYS A 43 -28.09 11.43 3.99
CA LYS A 43 -28.08 10.04 4.47
C LYS A 43 -28.94 9.84 5.74
N LYS A 44 -29.05 10.86 6.60
CA LYS A 44 -29.93 10.81 7.79
C LYS A 44 -31.41 10.83 7.41
N LYS A 45 -31.78 11.59 6.37
CA LYS A 45 -33.17 11.67 5.89
C LYS A 45 -33.63 10.40 5.14
N GLN A 46 -32.71 9.70 4.47
CA GLN A 46 -33.02 8.42 3.82
C GLN A 46 -33.13 7.24 4.80
N ARG A 47 -32.41 7.24 5.92
CA ARG A 47 -32.54 6.17 6.94
C ARG A 47 -33.88 6.25 7.66
N SER A 48 -34.33 7.45 8.04
CA SER A 48 -35.62 7.61 8.75
C SER A 48 -36.85 7.27 7.90
N SER A 49 -36.80 7.41 6.57
CA SER A 49 -37.93 6.98 5.72
C SER A 49 -37.97 5.46 5.53
N ASN A 50 -36.81 4.80 5.48
CA ASN A 50 -36.74 3.35 5.30
C ASN A 50 -37.10 2.60 6.59
N ASP A 51 -36.71 3.12 7.76
CA ASP A 51 -37.09 2.53 9.05
C ASP A 51 -38.61 2.65 9.30
N ALA A 52 -39.22 3.80 8.97
CA ALA A 52 -40.67 3.96 9.07
C ALA A 52 -41.47 3.08 8.09
N GLN A 53 -40.94 2.80 6.90
CA GLN A 53 -41.56 1.83 5.98
C GLN A 53 -41.40 0.38 6.45
N ALA A 54 -40.31 0.04 7.14
CA ALA A 54 -40.09 -1.30 7.66
C ALA A 54 -41.05 -1.65 8.81
N ASP A 55 -41.34 -0.70 9.70
CA ASP A 55 -42.29 -0.91 10.80
C ASP A 55 -43.74 -0.99 10.29
N ALA A 56 -44.13 -0.15 9.32
CA ALA A 56 -45.47 -0.22 8.72
C ALA A 56 -45.76 -1.56 8.00
N LEU A 57 -44.74 -2.23 7.45
CA LEU A 57 -44.89 -3.56 6.85
C LEU A 57 -44.95 -4.70 7.88
N ARG A 58 -44.39 -4.53 9.08
CA ARG A 58 -44.44 -5.54 10.14
C ARG A 58 -45.83 -5.65 10.76
N ASP A 59 -46.48 -4.53 11.06
CA ASP A 59 -47.81 -4.54 11.67
C ASP A 59 -48.90 -5.06 10.72
N SER A 60 -48.75 -4.86 9.41
CA SER A 60 -49.69 -5.39 8.42
C SER A 60 -49.59 -6.90 8.20
N THR A 61 -48.48 -7.57 8.57
CA THR A 61 -48.28 -9.00 8.27
C THR A 61 -48.63 -9.93 9.43
N ASN A 62 -48.73 -9.41 10.66
CA ASN A 62 -49.05 -10.20 11.84
C ASN A 62 -50.56 -10.37 12.10
N ALA A 63 -51.41 -9.47 11.58
CA ALA A 63 -52.85 -9.50 11.87
C ALA A 63 -53.68 -10.38 10.90
N GLY A 64 -53.13 -10.80 9.76
CA GLY A 64 -53.89 -11.48 8.68
C GLY A 64 -53.65 -12.98 8.53
N THR A 65 -52.71 -13.58 9.26
CA THR A 65 -52.26 -14.97 9.04
C THR A 65 -52.80 -15.97 10.04
N SER A 66 -53.41 -15.54 11.15
CA SER A 66 -53.82 -16.40 12.27
C SER A 66 -55.05 -17.29 12.01
N ALA A 67 -55.73 -17.17 10.87
CA ALA A 67 -56.93 -17.96 10.55
C ALA A 67 -56.81 -18.83 9.29
N LEU A 68 -55.68 -18.81 8.57
CA LEU A 68 -55.46 -19.66 7.41
C LEU A 68 -54.98 -21.04 7.88
N SER A 69 -55.51 -22.10 7.26
CA SER A 69 -55.04 -23.48 7.49
C SER A 69 -53.51 -23.54 7.33
N ALA A 70 -52.82 -24.33 8.16
CA ALA A 70 -51.36 -24.47 8.11
C ALA A 70 -50.86 -24.81 6.69
N GLU A 71 -51.64 -25.58 5.93
CA GLU A 71 -51.36 -25.90 4.53
C GLU A 71 -51.35 -24.67 3.62
N GLN A 72 -52.30 -23.74 3.82
CA GLN A 72 -52.36 -22.49 3.07
C GLN A 72 -51.18 -21.58 3.42
N GLN A 73 -50.73 -21.58 4.69
CA GLN A 73 -49.53 -20.84 5.09
C GLN A 73 -48.27 -21.41 4.43
N ILE A 74 -48.11 -22.73 4.36
CA ILE A 74 -46.98 -23.37 3.67
C ILE A 74 -47.00 -23.04 2.16
N ALA A 75 -48.17 -23.10 1.52
CA ALA A 75 -48.32 -22.72 0.11
C ALA A 75 -47.96 -21.23 -0.13
N LEU A 76 -48.35 -20.33 0.77
CA LEU A 76 -48.02 -18.91 0.68
C LEU A 76 -46.51 -18.64 0.89
N LEU A 77 -45.91 -19.32 1.87
CA LEU A 77 -44.48 -19.18 2.16
C LEU A 77 -43.61 -19.73 1.02
N THR A 78 -43.97 -20.87 0.45
CA THR A 78 -43.27 -21.46 -0.70
C THR A 78 -43.38 -20.58 -1.95
N ALA A 79 -44.56 -20.03 -2.25
CA ALA A 79 -44.73 -19.05 -3.33
C ALA A 79 -43.95 -17.75 -3.09
N ARG A 80 -43.80 -17.32 -1.82
CA ARG A 80 -43.00 -16.16 -1.46
C ARG A 80 -41.51 -16.42 -1.61
N LEU A 81 -41.03 -17.63 -1.27
CA LEU A 81 -39.64 -18.05 -1.45
C LEU A 81 -39.27 -18.11 -2.93
N SER A 82 -40.08 -18.75 -3.78
CA SER A 82 -39.81 -18.82 -5.22
C SER A 82 -39.80 -17.43 -5.86
N SER A 83 -40.74 -16.55 -5.50
CA SER A 83 -40.75 -15.16 -5.98
C SER A 83 -39.54 -14.35 -5.49
N ALA A 84 -39.02 -14.63 -4.30
CA ALA A 84 -37.81 -13.97 -3.78
C ALA A 84 -36.54 -14.45 -4.51
N GLU A 85 -36.46 -15.74 -4.83
CA GLU A 85 -35.34 -16.33 -5.59
C GLU A 85 -35.26 -15.76 -7.01
N GLU A 86 -36.38 -15.65 -7.73
CA GLU A 86 -36.42 -15.03 -9.07
C GLU A 86 -35.96 -13.57 -9.06
N ARG A 87 -36.35 -12.80 -8.02
CA ARG A 87 -35.87 -11.42 -7.84
C ARG A 87 -34.37 -11.36 -7.59
N ASN A 88 -33.82 -12.28 -6.81
CA ASN A 88 -32.37 -12.34 -6.57
C ASN A 88 -31.60 -12.74 -7.84
N GLN A 89 -32.11 -13.69 -8.60
CA GLN A 89 -31.53 -14.11 -9.89
C GLN A 89 -31.45 -12.91 -10.86
N THR A 90 -32.56 -12.19 -11.03
CA THR A 90 -32.63 -11.03 -11.93
C THR A 90 -31.74 -9.87 -11.47
N LEU A 91 -31.60 -9.64 -10.16
CA LEU A 91 -30.67 -8.65 -9.61
C LEU A 91 -29.21 -9.05 -9.82
N SER A 92 -28.88 -10.34 -9.70
CA SER A 92 -27.55 -10.88 -9.98
C SER A 92 -27.17 -10.67 -11.45
N ASP A 93 -28.07 -10.99 -12.38
CA ASP A 93 -27.85 -10.81 -13.82
C ASP A 93 -27.70 -9.33 -14.21
N LYS A 94 -28.52 -8.45 -13.65
CA LYS A 94 -28.38 -6.99 -13.84
C LYS A 94 -27.04 -6.49 -13.31
N ASN A 95 -26.59 -6.96 -12.15
CA ASN A 95 -25.27 -6.60 -11.61
C ASN A 95 -24.13 -7.12 -12.48
N ARG A 96 -24.25 -8.33 -13.03
CA ARG A 96 -23.26 -8.89 -13.96
C ARG A 96 -23.20 -8.08 -15.26
N LYS A 97 -24.35 -7.66 -15.80
CA LYS A 97 -24.42 -6.79 -16.99
C LYS A 97 -23.87 -5.40 -16.73
N LEU A 98 -24.20 -4.79 -15.58
CA LEU A 98 -23.65 -3.50 -15.15
C LEU A 98 -22.15 -3.58 -14.94
N LYS A 99 -21.60 -4.63 -14.31
CA LYS A 99 -20.15 -4.82 -14.18
C LYS A 99 -19.45 -4.93 -15.53
N ARG A 100 -20.10 -5.53 -16.55
CA ARG A 100 -19.57 -5.58 -17.92
C ARG A 100 -19.56 -4.21 -18.59
N LEU A 101 -20.63 -3.43 -18.44
CA LEU A 101 -20.76 -2.08 -19.02
C LEU A 101 -19.91 -1.03 -18.30
N ALA A 102 -19.82 -1.14 -16.97
CA ALA A 102 -19.05 -0.26 -16.11
C ALA A 102 -17.57 -0.66 -16.04
N ARG A 103 -17.15 -1.73 -16.75
CA ARG A 103 -15.73 -1.96 -16.99
C ARG A 103 -15.26 -0.75 -17.80
N PRO A 104 -14.48 0.18 -17.21
CA PRO A 104 -14.14 1.41 -17.87
C PRO A 104 -13.48 1.03 -19.19
N GLN A 105 -14.10 1.42 -20.30
CA GLN A 105 -13.39 1.52 -21.55
C GLN A 105 -12.44 2.68 -21.34
N THR A 106 -11.27 2.38 -20.78
CA THR A 106 -10.18 3.32 -20.68
C THR A 106 -9.87 3.70 -22.11
N THR A 107 -10.36 4.86 -22.54
CA THR A 107 -9.91 5.59 -23.72
C THR A 107 -8.48 6.08 -23.47
N SER A 108 -7.60 5.17 -23.06
CA SER A 108 -6.17 5.32 -23.30
C SER A 108 -6.08 5.49 -24.81
N THR A 109 -5.80 6.72 -25.22
CA THR A 109 -5.08 7.00 -26.46
C THR A 109 -4.12 5.84 -26.65
N ASP A 110 -4.31 5.09 -27.72
CA ASP A 110 -3.55 3.87 -28.05
C ASP A 110 -2.15 4.31 -28.49
N GLU A 111 -1.45 5.00 -27.60
CA GLU A 111 -0.04 5.28 -27.71
C GLU A 111 0.63 3.92 -27.79
N GLU A 112 1.26 3.66 -28.93
CA GLU A 112 1.95 2.43 -29.22
C GLU A 112 2.89 2.08 -28.06
N ILE A 113 2.47 1.11 -27.24
CA ILE A 113 3.20 0.75 -26.02
C ILE A 113 4.46 -0.01 -26.44
N VAL A 114 5.58 0.69 -26.50
CA VAL A 114 6.88 0.08 -26.80
C VAL A 114 7.27 -0.89 -25.67
N PRO A 115 7.50 -2.18 -25.97
CA PRO A 115 7.87 -3.17 -24.95
C PRO A 115 9.28 -2.92 -24.41
N ILE A 116 9.40 -2.77 -23.09
CA ILE A 116 10.67 -2.55 -22.40
C ILE A 116 11.27 -3.91 -22.02
N LYS A 117 12.40 -4.27 -22.63
CA LYS A 117 13.11 -5.54 -22.36
C LYS A 117 13.77 -5.51 -20.97
N LYS A 118 13.79 -6.65 -20.28
CA LYS A 118 14.47 -6.80 -18.99
C LYS A 118 15.98 -6.56 -19.16
N PRO A 119 16.60 -5.63 -18.41
CA PRO A 119 18.04 -5.44 -18.44
C PRO A 119 18.78 -6.67 -17.88
N LYS A 120 20.00 -6.89 -18.37
CA LYS A 120 20.89 -7.96 -17.90
C LYS A 120 21.68 -7.48 -16.67
N GLY A 121 21.96 -8.37 -15.72
CA GLY A 121 22.82 -8.09 -14.56
C GLY A 121 22.13 -7.36 -13.40
N LYS A 122 22.90 -6.57 -12.65
CA LYS A 122 22.40 -5.74 -11.54
C LYS A 122 21.98 -4.39 -12.10
N PHE A 123 20.76 -3.96 -11.80
CA PHE A 123 20.20 -2.71 -12.32
C PHE A 123 19.32 -2.02 -11.27
N ASN A 124 19.11 -0.73 -11.43
CA ASN A 124 18.11 0.00 -10.67
C ASN A 124 16.73 -0.26 -11.29
N LEU A 125 15.83 -0.89 -10.53
CA LEU A 125 14.51 -1.30 -11.02
C LEU A 125 13.66 -0.10 -11.49
N GLN A 126 13.76 1.04 -10.81
CA GLN A 126 12.99 2.24 -11.17
C GLN A 126 13.42 2.81 -12.52
N GLU A 127 14.74 2.89 -12.75
CA GLU A 127 15.33 3.35 -14.01
C GLU A 127 15.03 2.36 -15.15
N ALA A 128 15.17 1.06 -14.89
CA ALA A 128 14.87 0.01 -15.86
C ALA A 128 13.40 -0.02 -16.32
N MET A 129 12.48 0.51 -15.51
CA MET A 129 11.07 0.66 -15.86
C MET A 129 10.77 1.97 -16.62
N GLY A 130 11.76 2.84 -16.81
CA GLY A 130 11.56 4.18 -17.37
C GLY A 130 10.77 5.10 -16.43
N LEU A 131 10.91 4.90 -15.12
CA LEU A 131 10.20 5.67 -14.07
C LEU A 131 11.18 6.48 -13.21
N SER A 132 12.36 6.83 -13.73
CA SER A 132 13.36 7.65 -13.02
C SER A 132 12.76 8.97 -12.51
N ASP A 133 11.93 9.59 -13.34
CA ASP A 133 11.39 10.94 -13.10
C ASP A 133 10.09 10.91 -12.30
N ASN A 134 9.44 9.75 -12.21
CA ASN A 134 8.17 9.57 -11.51
C ASN A 134 8.29 8.56 -10.34
N ARG A 135 8.97 9.02 -9.28
CA ARG A 135 9.17 8.23 -8.05
C ARG A 135 7.85 7.87 -7.35
N GLN A 136 6.86 8.75 -7.41
CA GLN A 136 5.56 8.52 -6.77
C GLN A 136 4.86 7.33 -7.41
N LEU A 137 4.75 7.32 -8.74
CA LEU A 137 4.15 6.20 -9.48
C LEU A 137 4.89 4.89 -9.20
N PHE A 138 6.22 4.89 -9.19
CA PHE A 138 6.98 3.69 -8.84
C PHE A 138 6.65 3.16 -7.44
N THR A 139 6.50 4.06 -6.46
CA THR A 139 6.16 3.71 -5.07
C THR A 139 4.74 3.15 -4.97
N GLU A 140 3.79 3.72 -5.71
CA GLU A 140 2.41 3.23 -5.79
C GLU A 140 2.35 1.82 -6.41
N LEU A 141 3.08 1.58 -7.51
CA LEU A 141 3.17 0.25 -8.13
C LEU A 141 3.77 -0.78 -7.17
N GLN A 142 4.82 -0.40 -6.44
CA GLN A 142 5.44 -1.23 -5.42
C GLN A 142 4.45 -1.60 -4.31
N ALA A 143 3.76 -0.62 -3.75
CA ALA A 143 2.75 -0.82 -2.72
C ALA A 143 1.61 -1.73 -3.21
N ALA A 144 1.15 -1.53 -4.45
CA ALA A 144 0.12 -2.36 -5.05
C ALA A 144 0.54 -3.82 -5.20
N VAL A 145 1.73 -4.09 -5.75
CA VAL A 145 2.26 -5.45 -5.88
C VAL A 145 2.39 -6.12 -4.52
N HIS A 146 2.82 -5.38 -3.49
CA HIS A 146 2.89 -5.87 -2.12
C HIS A 146 1.50 -6.24 -1.56
N SER A 147 0.50 -5.37 -1.73
CA SER A 147 -0.87 -5.65 -1.29
C SER A 147 -1.45 -6.90 -1.98
N ILE A 148 -1.25 -7.05 -3.29
CA ILE A 148 -1.70 -8.23 -4.06
C ILE A 148 -0.99 -9.49 -3.56
N ALA A 149 0.30 -9.40 -3.25
CA ALA A 149 1.07 -10.52 -2.71
C ALA A 149 0.55 -10.98 -1.34
N LEU A 150 0.17 -10.04 -0.46
CA LEU A 150 -0.47 -10.32 0.83
C LEU A 150 -1.84 -10.98 0.65
N GLU A 151 -2.68 -10.45 -0.25
CA GLU A 151 -3.99 -11.03 -0.58
C GLU A 151 -3.87 -12.46 -1.13
N ALA A 152 -2.82 -12.72 -1.93
CA ALA A 152 -2.52 -14.03 -2.48
C ALA A 152 -1.87 -15.00 -1.48
N LYS A 153 -1.61 -14.56 -0.24
CA LYS A 153 -1.00 -15.36 0.83
C LYS A 153 0.35 -16.00 0.44
N ILE A 154 1.20 -15.26 -0.28
CA ILE A 154 2.54 -15.76 -0.60
C ILE A 154 3.39 -15.93 0.67
N ASP A 155 4.18 -17.01 0.75
CA ASP A 155 5.09 -17.20 1.88
C ASP A 155 6.40 -16.44 1.66
N PHE A 156 6.54 -15.29 2.33
CA PHE A 156 7.76 -14.49 2.30
C PHE A 156 8.97 -15.15 2.98
N GLY A 157 8.83 -16.31 3.63
CA GLY A 157 9.94 -17.08 4.20
C GLY A 157 10.75 -17.87 3.17
N LEU A 158 10.10 -18.30 2.08
CA LEU A 158 10.69 -19.19 1.07
C LEU A 158 11.54 -18.42 0.05
N ASN A 159 12.54 -19.09 -0.54
CA ASN A 159 13.27 -18.55 -1.68
C ASN A 159 12.33 -18.34 -2.87
N TRP A 160 12.69 -17.43 -3.79
CA TRP A 160 11.93 -17.20 -5.02
C TRP A 160 11.67 -18.48 -5.83
N SER A 161 12.67 -19.36 -5.95
CA SER A 161 12.56 -20.63 -6.67
C SER A 161 11.71 -21.68 -5.97
N GLN A 162 11.38 -21.48 -4.70
CA GLN A 162 10.57 -22.40 -3.88
C GLN A 162 9.11 -21.93 -3.76
N GLN A 163 8.78 -20.77 -4.34
CA GLN A 163 7.41 -20.27 -4.35
C GLN A 163 6.54 -21.13 -5.26
N ASP A 164 5.28 -21.32 -4.89
CA ASP A 164 4.30 -21.98 -5.75
C ASP A 164 4.13 -21.19 -7.07
N PRO A 165 4.43 -21.80 -8.23
CA PRO A 165 4.33 -21.12 -9.52
C PRO A 165 2.90 -20.68 -9.84
N GLY A 166 1.87 -21.40 -9.35
CA GLY A 166 0.47 -21.02 -9.55
C GLY A 166 0.13 -19.71 -8.85
N THR A 167 0.53 -19.58 -7.59
CA THR A 167 0.36 -18.35 -6.80
C THR A 167 1.12 -17.17 -7.41
N VAL A 168 2.37 -17.37 -7.84
CA VAL A 168 3.16 -16.32 -8.50
C VAL A 168 2.48 -15.87 -9.80
N ALA A 169 2.05 -16.81 -10.65
CA ALA A 169 1.35 -16.49 -11.89
C ALA A 169 0.05 -15.69 -11.64
N LYS A 170 -0.70 -16.05 -10.59
CA LYS A 170 -1.91 -15.32 -10.18
C LYS A 170 -1.60 -13.88 -9.76
N ILE A 171 -0.55 -13.66 -8.97
CA ILE A 171 -0.10 -12.30 -8.57
C ILE A 171 0.27 -11.48 -9.80
N LEU A 172 1.07 -12.05 -10.72
CA LEU A 172 1.50 -11.36 -11.95
C LEU A 172 0.30 -10.95 -12.81
N ARG A 173 -0.70 -11.83 -12.95
CA ARG A 173 -1.92 -11.55 -13.71
C ARG A 173 -2.75 -10.44 -13.05
N VAL A 174 -3.04 -10.57 -11.76
CA VAL A 174 -3.85 -9.59 -11.02
C VAL A 174 -3.19 -8.21 -10.98
N ALA A 175 -1.86 -8.15 -10.87
CA ALA A 175 -1.13 -6.88 -10.93
C ALA A 175 -1.30 -6.15 -12.28
N GLY A 176 -1.23 -6.89 -13.39
CA GLY A 176 -1.46 -6.33 -14.72
C GLY A 176 -2.91 -5.92 -14.98
N GLU A 177 -3.88 -6.60 -14.34
CA GLU A 177 -5.30 -6.23 -14.39
C GLU A 177 -5.62 -4.98 -13.57
N ARG A 178 -5.00 -4.82 -12.39
CA ARG A 178 -5.24 -3.67 -11.50
C ARG A 178 -4.51 -2.40 -11.94
N HIS A 179 -3.30 -2.54 -12.49
CA HIS A 179 -2.46 -1.41 -12.88
C HIS A 179 -2.10 -1.49 -14.36
N THR A 180 -2.64 -0.57 -15.15
CA THR A 180 -2.41 -0.46 -16.60
C THR A 180 -0.92 -0.31 -16.96
N HIS A 181 -0.13 0.29 -16.07
CA HIS A 181 1.32 0.39 -16.24
C HIS A 181 2.04 -0.96 -16.19
N LEU A 182 1.55 -1.95 -15.42
CA LEU A 182 2.20 -3.26 -15.21
C LEU A 182 1.73 -4.33 -16.22
N THR A 183 1.32 -3.92 -17.42
CA THR A 183 0.81 -4.83 -18.43
C THR A 183 1.92 -5.63 -19.12
N ALA A 184 1.58 -6.84 -19.56
CA ALA A 184 2.50 -7.71 -20.31
C ALA A 184 2.95 -7.10 -21.65
N LYS A 185 2.16 -6.17 -22.21
CA LYS A 185 2.52 -5.38 -23.41
C LYS A 185 3.74 -4.50 -23.14
N ARG A 186 3.75 -3.76 -22.03
CA ARG A 186 4.86 -2.88 -21.66
C ARG A 186 6.05 -3.63 -21.09
N TYR A 187 5.81 -4.67 -20.29
CA TYR A 187 6.84 -5.47 -19.64
C TYR A 187 6.68 -6.96 -20.02
N PRO A 188 7.39 -7.42 -21.07
CA PRO A 188 7.30 -8.80 -21.52
C PRO A 188 7.57 -9.80 -20.38
N ARG A 189 6.77 -10.87 -20.31
CA ARG A 189 6.82 -11.88 -19.23
C ARG A 189 6.66 -11.30 -17.82
N ASN A 190 6.04 -10.12 -17.69
CA ASN A 190 5.78 -9.44 -16.40
C ASN A 190 7.05 -9.27 -15.55
N TRP A 191 8.20 -9.03 -16.19
CA TRP A 191 9.49 -9.01 -15.49
C TRP A 191 9.57 -7.94 -14.39
N ALA A 192 8.90 -6.80 -14.58
CA ALA A 192 8.88 -5.69 -13.63
C ALA A 192 8.17 -6.10 -12.32
N THR A 193 6.96 -6.66 -12.44
CA THR A 193 6.19 -7.18 -11.30
C THR A 193 6.93 -8.29 -10.57
N ALA A 194 7.54 -9.23 -11.32
CA ALA A 194 8.34 -10.30 -10.74
C ALA A 194 9.56 -9.75 -9.97
N ALA A 195 10.25 -8.74 -10.50
CA ALA A 195 11.39 -8.12 -9.83
C ALA A 195 10.99 -7.36 -8.55
N MET A 196 9.84 -6.67 -8.55
CA MET A 196 9.29 -6.05 -7.34
C MET A 196 8.99 -7.11 -6.27
N LEU A 197 8.28 -8.18 -6.64
CA LEU A 197 7.92 -9.26 -5.72
C LEU A 197 9.16 -9.97 -5.14
N GLN A 198 10.14 -10.27 -5.99
CA GLN A 198 11.41 -10.87 -5.58
C GLN A 198 12.16 -9.96 -4.58
N ARG A 199 12.15 -8.64 -4.79
CA ARG A 199 12.75 -7.67 -3.85
C ARG A 199 12.07 -7.72 -2.48
N TYR A 200 10.74 -7.83 -2.43
CA TYR A 200 9.99 -7.95 -1.18
C TYR A 200 10.34 -9.22 -0.42
N ILE A 201 10.30 -10.38 -1.09
CA ILE A 201 10.66 -11.67 -0.49
C ILE A 201 12.07 -11.62 0.08
N ASN A 202 13.04 -11.12 -0.70
CA ASN A 202 14.43 -11.01 -0.23
C ASN A 202 14.58 -10.06 0.97
N SER A 203 13.84 -8.95 1.00
CA SER A 203 13.86 -8.00 2.11
C SER A 203 13.32 -8.62 3.40
N VAL A 204 12.16 -9.28 3.33
CA VAL A 204 11.56 -9.97 4.48
C VAL A 204 12.47 -11.09 4.99
N ARG A 205 13.07 -11.87 4.09
CA ARG A 205 14.03 -12.92 4.47
C ARG A 205 15.28 -12.36 5.12
N ALA A 206 15.87 -11.32 4.54
CA ALA A 206 17.04 -10.65 5.14
C ALA A 206 16.73 -10.11 6.54
N TYR A 207 15.52 -9.56 6.72
CA TYR A 207 15.06 -9.08 8.03
C TYR A 207 14.89 -10.22 9.04
N ARG A 208 14.24 -11.33 8.64
CA ARG A 208 14.08 -12.53 9.49
C ARG A 208 15.43 -13.14 9.87
N ALA A 209 16.35 -13.28 8.91
CA ALA A 209 17.70 -13.79 9.16
C ALA A 209 18.50 -12.88 10.11
N GLY A 210 18.35 -11.56 9.99
CA GLY A 210 18.98 -10.60 10.90
C GLY A 210 18.42 -10.67 12.33
N LYS A 211 17.12 -10.98 12.48
CA LYS A 211 16.50 -11.22 13.80
C LYS A 211 16.92 -12.55 14.42
N ALA A 212 17.04 -13.61 13.63
CA ALA A 212 17.46 -14.92 14.13
C ALA A 212 18.91 -14.90 14.67
N ASN A 213 19.77 -14.05 14.11
CA ASN A 213 21.16 -13.89 14.53
C ASN A 213 21.42 -12.47 15.06
N PRO A 214 21.03 -12.14 16.30
CA PRO A 214 21.21 -10.80 16.88
C PRO A 214 22.69 -10.37 16.92
N SER A 215 23.62 -11.31 17.00
CA SER A 215 25.07 -11.08 16.92
C SER A 215 25.52 -10.44 15.60
N SER A 216 24.80 -10.68 14.49
CA SER A 216 25.13 -10.12 13.18
C SER A 216 24.75 -8.64 13.05
N GLY A 217 23.68 -8.20 13.74
CA GLY A 217 23.21 -6.81 13.76
C GLY A 217 24.07 -5.87 14.61
N VAL A 218 24.52 -6.35 15.77
CA VAL A 218 25.40 -5.58 16.67
C VAL A 218 26.76 -5.30 16.00
N SER A 219 27.26 -6.24 15.19
CA SER A 219 28.54 -6.09 14.48
C SER A 219 28.52 -4.96 13.42
N ARG A 220 27.40 -4.79 12.68
CA ARG A 220 27.28 -3.67 11.71
C ARG A 220 27.11 -2.32 12.39
N ARG A 221 26.40 -2.24 13.52
CA ARG A 221 26.24 -0.99 14.28
C ARG A 221 27.57 -0.56 14.94
N ARG A 222 28.34 -1.51 15.49
CA ARG A 222 29.70 -1.26 16.03
C ARG A 222 30.69 -0.77 14.96
N LYS A 223 30.60 -1.26 13.71
CA LYS A 223 31.45 -0.79 12.60
C LYS A 223 31.13 0.63 12.11
N ARG A 224 29.89 1.11 12.26
CA ARG A 224 29.52 2.49 11.90
C ARG A 224 29.93 3.51 12.96
N VAL A 225 29.75 3.18 14.23
CA VAL A 225 30.18 4.03 15.36
C VAL A 225 31.71 4.19 15.34
N THR A 226 32.45 3.13 15.04
CA THR A 226 33.92 3.22 14.92
C THR A 226 34.38 4.00 13.69
N LYS A 227 33.61 4.11 12.60
CA LYS A 227 34.02 4.94 11.44
C LYS A 227 33.81 6.44 11.69
N VAL A 228 32.68 6.83 12.29
CA VAL A 228 32.45 8.23 12.66
C VAL A 228 33.42 8.63 13.78
N GLY A 229 33.54 7.80 14.83
CA GLY A 229 34.53 8.02 15.88
C GLY A 229 35.98 7.98 15.37
N ARG A 230 36.30 7.19 14.34
CA ARG A 230 37.64 7.19 13.73
C ARG A 230 37.90 8.45 12.92
N LEU A 231 36.93 8.93 12.14
CA LEU A 231 37.07 10.19 11.39
C LEU A 231 37.15 11.39 12.33
N GLU A 232 36.41 11.37 13.43
CA GLU A 232 36.44 12.41 14.46
C GLU A 232 37.75 12.36 15.26
N ALA A 233 38.20 11.17 15.68
CA ALA A 233 39.50 10.99 16.32
C ALA A 233 40.69 11.31 15.38
N GLU A 234 40.54 11.10 14.07
CA GLU A 234 41.53 11.45 13.06
C GLU A 234 41.55 12.96 12.79
N ARG A 235 40.38 13.62 12.77
CA ARG A 235 40.26 15.09 12.75
C ARG A 235 40.89 15.72 14.01
N GLU A 236 40.66 15.13 15.17
CA GLU A 236 41.18 15.62 16.45
C GLU A 236 42.70 15.38 16.59
N ARG A 237 43.22 14.25 16.09
CA ARG A 237 44.66 14.02 15.93
C ARG A 237 45.29 15.07 15.02
N ASN A 238 44.65 15.36 13.89
CA ASN A 238 45.16 16.34 12.94
C ASN A 238 45.15 17.76 13.55
N TYR A 239 44.07 18.13 14.25
CA TYR A 239 43.96 19.42 14.95
C TYR A 239 45.02 19.56 16.07
N ARG A 240 45.26 18.50 16.85
CA ARG A 240 46.27 18.51 17.91
C ARG A 240 47.70 18.57 17.36
N SER A 241 47.96 17.96 16.21
CA SER A 241 49.23 18.09 15.50
C SER A 241 49.45 19.51 14.95
N SER A 242 48.41 20.15 14.43
CA SER A 242 48.50 21.55 13.94
C SER A 242 48.67 22.58 15.07
N ARG A 243 48.23 22.28 16.29
CA ARG A 243 48.35 23.20 17.45
C ARG A 243 49.73 23.21 18.12
N ARG A 244 50.68 22.38 17.68
CA ARG A 244 52.06 22.36 18.20
C ARG A 244 53.00 23.36 17.52
N VAL A 245 52.48 24.19 16.61
CA VAL A 245 53.21 25.34 16.06
C VAL A 245 52.91 26.54 16.94
N VAL A 246 53.81 26.75 17.90
CA VAL A 246 54.19 28.02 18.55
C VAL A 246 53.24 29.20 18.27
N VAL A 247 52.21 29.35 19.09
CA VAL A 247 51.57 30.65 19.31
C VAL A 247 51.87 31.00 20.75
N SER A 248 52.87 31.86 20.94
CA SER A 248 53.08 32.54 22.20
C SER A 248 51.76 33.19 22.63
N PRO A 249 51.34 33.01 23.89
CA PRO A 249 50.12 33.63 24.38
C PRO A 249 50.26 35.16 24.22
N PRO A 250 49.34 35.83 23.50
CA PRO A 250 49.32 37.28 23.47
C PRO A 250 48.97 37.78 24.87
N ALA A 251 49.71 38.78 25.33
CA ALA A 251 49.53 39.41 26.62
C ALA A 251 48.07 39.88 26.79
N GLU A 252 47.52 39.60 27.96
CA GLU A 252 46.20 40.01 28.41
C GLU A 252 46.15 41.55 28.43
N ASP A 253 45.35 42.13 27.51
CA ASP A 253 44.97 43.53 27.56
C ASP A 253 43.54 43.61 28.10
N ASN A 254 43.45 44.09 29.34
CA ASN A 254 42.21 44.31 30.07
C ASN A 254 41.45 45.47 29.42
N ASN A 255 40.47 45.18 28.58
CA ASN A 255 39.44 46.14 28.22
C ASN A 255 38.07 45.61 28.61
N GLU A 256 37.75 45.93 29.85
CA GLU A 256 36.42 46.04 30.42
C GLU A 256 35.59 47.01 29.55
N MET A 257 34.67 46.46 28.76
CA MET A 257 33.57 47.24 28.20
C MET A 257 32.26 46.52 28.52
N ASP A 258 31.65 47.00 29.61
CA ASP A 258 30.22 46.95 29.85
C ASP A 258 29.47 47.40 28.60
N VAL A 259 28.69 46.48 28.02
CA VAL A 259 27.61 46.86 27.12
C VAL A 259 26.41 45.99 27.40
N ASP A 260 25.39 46.64 27.93
CA ASP A 260 24.06 46.14 28.24
C ASP A 260 23.54 45.15 27.19
N ARG A 261 23.39 43.89 27.61
CA ARG A 261 22.72 42.85 26.83
C ARG A 261 21.28 42.76 27.34
N PRO A 262 20.27 43.28 26.62
CA PRO A 262 18.89 43.16 27.05
C PRO A 262 18.49 41.68 27.08
N LEU A 263 18.02 41.26 28.24
CA LEU A 263 17.39 39.98 28.51
C LEU A 263 16.14 39.84 27.63
N ASN A 264 16.26 39.12 26.52
CA ASN A 264 15.09 38.72 25.74
C ASN A 264 14.42 37.52 26.43
N ASN A 265 13.52 37.88 27.34
CA ASN A 265 12.67 36.99 28.11
C ASN A 265 11.49 36.55 27.22
N ASN A 266 11.70 35.54 26.38
CA ASN A 266 10.60 34.81 25.74
C ASN A 266 10.48 33.44 26.42
N GLN A 267 9.91 33.48 27.63
CA GLN A 267 9.22 32.36 28.24
C GLN A 267 7.96 32.10 27.42
N ASP A 268 8.08 31.30 26.37
CA ASP A 268 6.92 30.63 25.78
C ASP A 268 6.84 29.22 26.38
N SER A 269 6.07 29.16 27.46
CA SER A 269 5.68 27.97 28.19
C SER A 269 4.79 27.10 27.31
N GLY A 270 5.43 26.32 26.42
CA GLY A 270 4.75 25.20 25.78
C GLY A 270 4.30 24.21 26.87
N PRO A 271 3.01 23.81 26.92
CA PRO A 271 2.54 22.90 27.94
C PRO A 271 3.29 21.58 27.82
N ALA A 272 3.94 21.20 28.92
CA ALA A 272 4.39 19.85 29.15
C ALA A 272 3.20 18.92 28.86
N SER A 273 3.22 18.25 27.71
CA SER A 273 2.33 17.13 27.47
C SER A 273 2.78 16.02 28.40
N LEU A 274 2.19 16.07 29.59
CA LEU A 274 2.03 14.99 30.55
C LEU A 274 1.29 13.86 29.82
N PHE A 275 1.98 13.17 28.91
CA PHE A 275 1.56 11.84 28.48
C PHE A 275 1.75 10.97 29.71
N ALA A 276 0.67 10.91 30.49
CA ALA A 276 0.46 9.87 31.46
C ALA A 276 0.74 8.54 30.75
N ASP A 277 1.71 7.81 31.29
CA ASP A 277 1.82 6.38 31.14
C ASP A 277 0.49 5.77 31.62
N ASP A 278 -0.48 5.66 30.71
CA ASP A 278 -1.58 4.71 30.84
C ASP A 278 -0.96 3.31 30.68
N ASP A 279 -0.37 2.83 31.77
CA ASP A 279 -0.17 1.42 32.08
C ASP A 279 -1.56 0.74 32.07
N VAL A 280 -2.05 0.45 30.87
CA VAL A 280 -3.16 -0.48 30.69
C VAL A 280 -2.60 -1.86 30.99
N PRO A 281 -3.01 -2.53 32.09
CA PRO A 281 -2.66 -3.93 32.28
C PRO A 281 -3.21 -4.70 31.09
N ARG A 282 -2.30 -5.29 30.30
CA ARG A 282 -2.65 -6.33 29.36
C ARG A 282 -3.21 -7.49 30.16
N ASP A 283 -4.53 -7.51 30.26
CA ASP A 283 -5.30 -8.62 30.74
C ASP A 283 -4.99 -9.83 29.85
N LEU A 284 -4.18 -10.74 30.38
CA LEU A 284 -3.82 -12.04 29.81
C LEU A 284 -4.85 -13.08 30.26
N SER A 285 -6.13 -12.79 30.07
CA SER A 285 -7.20 -13.77 30.26
C SER A 285 -8.06 -13.82 29.01
N ASP A 286 -7.72 -14.73 28.10
CA ASP A 286 -8.70 -15.65 27.49
C ASP A 286 -7.97 -16.70 26.66
N ASP A 287 -7.44 -17.72 27.36
CA ASP A 287 -6.97 -18.98 26.77
C ASP A 287 -8.10 -20.02 26.91
N SER A 288 -9.29 -19.66 26.43
CA SER A 288 -10.43 -20.57 26.37
C SER A 288 -10.34 -21.40 25.09
N GLU A 289 -9.89 -22.63 25.31
CA GLU A 289 -10.49 -23.84 24.75
C GLU A 289 -10.67 -23.81 23.23
N ARG A 290 -9.56 -24.10 22.57
CA ARG A 290 -9.56 -24.59 21.19
C ARG A 290 -10.25 -25.95 21.18
N GLU A 291 -11.57 -25.94 21.02
CA GLU A 291 -12.36 -27.14 20.76
C GLU A 291 -11.81 -27.85 19.52
N ASP A 292 -11.32 -29.06 19.77
CA ASP A 292 -10.92 -30.04 18.78
C ASP A 292 -12.16 -30.46 17.99
N ASN A 293 -12.50 -29.69 16.96
CA ASN A 293 -13.54 -30.06 16.02
C ASN A 293 -12.96 -31.11 15.05
N GLU A 294 -12.93 -32.35 15.54
CA GLU A 294 -12.69 -33.58 14.79
C GLU A 294 -13.80 -33.69 13.72
N LEU A 295 -13.58 -33.03 12.60
CA LEU A 295 -14.45 -33.10 11.44
C LEU A 295 -14.28 -34.51 10.84
N GLU A 296 -15.19 -35.41 11.22
CA GLU A 296 -15.46 -36.68 10.55
C GLU A 296 -15.41 -36.45 9.03
N ARG A 297 -14.38 -37.00 8.40
CA ARG A 297 -14.32 -37.12 6.95
C ARG A 297 -15.26 -38.25 6.57
N PRO A 298 -16.38 -38.01 5.87
CA PRO A 298 -17.12 -39.11 5.28
C PRO A 298 -16.21 -39.79 4.25
N ASP A 299 -16.06 -41.10 4.39
CA ASP A 299 -15.42 -41.98 3.43
C ASP A 299 -16.06 -41.76 2.04
N GLU A 300 -15.33 -41.15 1.11
CA GLU A 300 -15.75 -41.15 -0.29
C GLU A 300 -15.45 -42.53 -0.89
N PRO A 301 -16.47 -43.24 -1.41
CA PRO A 301 -16.27 -44.50 -2.10
C PRO A 301 -15.57 -44.27 -3.44
N GLY A 302 -14.63 -45.16 -3.75
CA GLY A 302 -13.75 -45.09 -4.90
C GLY A 302 -14.44 -44.82 -6.24
N SER A 303 -13.89 -43.87 -6.99
CA SER A 303 -14.14 -43.73 -8.42
C SER A 303 -13.15 -44.62 -9.17
N VAL A 304 -13.65 -45.79 -9.57
CA VAL A 304 -13.02 -46.73 -10.48
C VAL A 304 -13.35 -46.34 -11.92
N GLY A 305 -12.33 -46.30 -12.77
CA GLY A 305 -12.44 -46.34 -14.23
C GLY A 305 -12.75 -44.99 -14.90
N ASN A 306 -12.45 -44.78 -16.16
CA ASN A 306 -11.77 -45.57 -17.18
C ASN A 306 -11.66 -44.62 -18.40
N ASN A 307 -10.81 -44.98 -19.37
CA ASN A 307 -10.84 -44.53 -20.78
C ASN A 307 -10.33 -43.10 -21.04
N SER A 308 -9.71 -42.77 -22.18
CA SER A 308 -9.47 -43.47 -23.44
C SER A 308 -8.29 -42.76 -24.11
N SER A 309 -7.53 -43.54 -24.85
CA SER A 309 -6.66 -43.19 -25.95
C SER A 309 -7.17 -42.02 -26.80
N ASP A 310 -6.26 -41.12 -27.17
CA ASP A 310 -6.34 -40.35 -28.41
C ASP A 310 -4.90 -40.10 -28.90
N GLU A 311 -4.36 -41.12 -29.58
CA GLU A 311 -3.15 -41.01 -30.41
C GLU A 311 -3.55 -40.25 -31.69
N GLY A 312 -3.45 -38.93 -31.63
CA GLY A 312 -3.60 -38.06 -32.79
C GLY A 312 -2.34 -38.12 -33.66
N ASP A 313 -2.37 -39.03 -34.63
CA ASP A 313 -1.50 -39.09 -35.80
C ASP A 313 -1.49 -37.74 -36.53
N ASN A 314 -0.40 -36.99 -36.41
CA ASN A 314 -0.21 -35.71 -37.08
C ASN A 314 0.59 -35.96 -38.37
N GLN A 315 -0.11 -36.31 -39.45
CA GLN A 315 0.47 -36.43 -40.78
C GLN A 315 0.98 -35.07 -41.26
N LEU A 316 2.26 -35.04 -41.62
CA LEU A 316 2.93 -33.93 -42.30
C LEU A 316 2.38 -33.82 -43.74
N PRO A 317 2.06 -32.60 -44.23
CA PRO A 317 1.74 -32.42 -45.63
C PRO A 317 3.01 -32.59 -46.48
N VAL A 318 2.95 -33.55 -47.41
CA VAL A 318 3.88 -33.69 -48.52
C VAL A 318 3.70 -32.48 -49.45
N ALA A 319 4.79 -31.81 -49.78
CA ALA A 319 4.83 -30.78 -50.80
C ALA A 319 4.87 -31.46 -52.17
N ASP A 320 3.92 -31.13 -53.04
CA ASP A 320 3.99 -31.40 -54.48
C ASP A 320 4.60 -30.20 -55.21
N ASP A 321 5.34 -30.53 -56.28
CA ASP A 321 6.11 -29.68 -57.22
C ASP A 321 5.39 -28.44 -57.78
#